data_AF-A0A8B6IQB5-F1
#
_entry.id   AF-A0A8B6IQB5-F1
#
_cell.length_a   1.000
_cell.length_b   1.000
_cell.length_c   1.000
_cell.angle_alpha   90.00
_cell.angle_beta   90.00
_cell.angle_gamma   90.00
#
_symmetry.space_group_name_H-M   'P 1'
#
loop_
_entity.id
_entity.type
_entity.pdbx_description
1 polymer ?
#
loop_
_entity_poly.entity_id
_entity_poly.type
_entity_poly.pdbx_seq_one_letter_code
_entity_poly.pdbx_strand_id
1 'polypeptide(L)'
;MKNLIAELLVKLAQKEEEAKELTVQVEALEIVVTALLRHMEHDAQLALIQDIEQAIDQVTPCPPVNDHDAMLLQQYLKKLLRHPRS
;
A
#
# COMPACT_ATOMS: atom_id res chain seq x y z
N MET A 1 21.23 8.99 -31.91
CA MET A 1 20.66 9.77 -30.79
C MET A 1 19.13 9.91 -30.83
N LYS A 2 18.47 10.12 -31.99
CA LYS A 2 16.98 10.20 -32.07
C LYS A 2 16.24 8.91 -31.64
N ASN A 3 16.83 7.74 -31.89
CA ASN A 3 16.22 6.45 -31.50
C ASN A 3 16.23 6.21 -29.99
N LEU A 4 17.20 6.78 -29.27
CA LEU A 4 17.31 6.61 -27.82
C LEU A 4 16.19 7.35 -27.08
N ILE A 5 15.83 8.55 -27.53
CA ILE A 5 14.74 9.34 -26.93
C ILE A 5 13.40 8.63 -27.15
N ALA A 6 13.16 8.10 -28.36
CA ALA A 6 11.94 7.34 -28.64
C ALA A 6 11.84 6.06 -27.79
N GLU A 7 12.94 5.32 -27.65
CA GLU A 7 12.99 4.12 -26.81
C GLU A 7 12.76 4.44 -25.31
N LEU A 8 13.31 5.55 -24.82
CA LEU A 8 13.09 6.02 -23.45
C LEU A 8 11.64 6.45 -23.21
N LEU A 9 11.00 7.12 -24.16
CA LEU A 9 9.58 7.51 -24.06
C LEU A 9 8.66 6.29 -24.03
N VAL A 10 8.95 5.26 -24.84
CA VAL A 10 8.19 3.99 -24.81
C VAL A 10 8.36 3.29 -23.46
N LYS A 11 9.59 3.19 -22.94
CA LYS A 11 9.85 2.60 -21.61
C LYS A 11 9.17 3.38 -20.48
N LEU A 12 9.12 4.72 -20.59
CA LEU A 12 8.43 5.56 -19.61
C LEU A 12 6.92 5.30 -19.63
N ALA A 13 6.30 5.27 -20.82
CA ALA A 13 4.89 4.99 -20.96
C ALA A 13 4.50 3.59 -20.45
N GLN A 14 5.34 2.58 -20.68
CA GLN A 14 5.14 1.23 -20.14
C GLN A 14 5.17 1.24 -18.61
N LYS A 15 6.15 1.91 -18.00
CA LYS A 15 6.24 2.03 -16.53
C LYS A 15 5.06 2.80 -15.93
N GLU A 16 4.58 3.84 -16.62
CA GLU A 16 3.38 4.57 -16.18
C GLU A 16 2.14 3.68 -16.20
N GLU A 17 1.99 2.81 -17.19
CA GLU A 17 0.87 1.87 -17.26
C GLU A 17 0.97 0.79 -16.18
N GLU A 18 2.14 0.20 -15.97
CA GLU A 18 2.41 -0.73 -14.86
C GLU A 18 2.08 -0.10 -13.50
N ALA A 19 2.46 1.17 -13.30
CA ALA A 19 2.16 1.89 -12.07
C ALA A 19 0.66 2.12 -11.87
N LYS A 20 -0.10 2.39 -12.93
CA LYS A 20 -1.58 2.49 -12.86
C LYS A 20 -2.20 1.15 -12.47
N GLU A 21 -1.74 0.05 -13.06
CA GLU A 21 -2.27 -1.28 -12.74
C GLU A 21 -2.02 -1.62 -11.26
N LEU A 22 -0.82 -1.36 -10.76
CA LEU A 22 -0.51 -1.51 -9.33
C LEU A 22 -1.38 -0.62 -8.44
N THR A 23 -1.66 0.63 -8.87
CA THR A 23 -2.55 1.54 -8.14
C THR A 23 -3.95 0.95 -8.01
N VAL A 24 -4.50 0.43 -9.11
CA VAL A 24 -5.83 -0.21 -9.12
C VAL A 24 -5.85 -1.46 -8.23
N GLN A 25 -4.79 -2.27 -8.25
CA GLN A 25 -4.69 -3.45 -7.38
C GLN A 25 -4.69 -3.07 -5.89
N VAL A 26 -3.95 -2.02 -5.51
CA VAL A 26 -3.92 -1.53 -4.14
C VAL A 26 -5.29 -1.00 -3.71
N GLU A 27 -5.98 -0.25 -4.57
CA GLU A 27 -7.34 0.25 -4.30
C GLU A 27 -8.34 -0.91 -4.13
N ALA A 28 -8.26 -1.95 -4.96
CA ALA A 28 -9.11 -3.13 -4.83
C ALA A 28 -8.88 -3.85 -3.49
N LEU A 29 -7.63 -3.98 -3.05
CA LEU A 29 -7.30 -4.54 -1.74
C LEU A 29 -7.83 -3.68 -0.59
N GLU A 30 -7.76 -2.35 -0.71
CA GLU A 30 -8.31 -1.42 0.28
C GLU A 30 -9.82 -1.62 0.48
N ILE A 31 -10.56 -1.80 -0.63
CA ILE A 31 -12.01 -2.08 -0.61
C ILE A 31 -12.29 -3.41 0.11
N VAL A 32 -11.56 -4.46 -0.23
CA VAL A 32 -11.74 -5.80 0.39
C VAL A 32 -11.43 -5.73 1.89
N VAL A 33 -10.31 -5.13 2.28
CA VAL A 33 -9.92 -4.98 3.70
C VAL A 33 -10.96 -4.17 4.47
N THR A 34 -11.44 -3.07 3.89
CA THR A 34 -12.48 -2.23 4.48
C THR A 34 -13.76 -3.03 4.72
N ALA A 35 -14.21 -3.82 3.73
CA ALA A 35 -15.38 -4.68 3.88
C ALA A 35 -15.19 -5.72 4.98
N LEU A 36 -14.02 -6.39 5.03
CA LEU A 36 -13.71 -7.36 6.08
C LEU A 36 -13.76 -6.73 7.47
N LEU A 37 -13.09 -5.58 7.67
CA LEU A 37 -13.08 -4.88 8.96
C LEU A 37 -14.47 -4.46 9.42
N ARG A 38 -15.37 -4.09 8.51
CA ARG A 38 -16.77 -3.70 8.83
C ARG A 38 -17.64 -4.87 9.25
N HIS A 39 -17.33 -6.08 8.76
CA HIS A 39 -18.07 -7.28 9.10
C HIS A 39 -17.55 -7.98 10.37
N MET A 40 -16.51 -7.44 11.00
CA MET A 40 -15.96 -7.95 12.24
C MET A 40 -16.69 -7.35 13.45
N GLU A 41 -16.84 -8.17 14.49
CA GLU A 41 -17.21 -7.70 15.84
C GLU A 41 -16.17 -6.70 16.36
N HIS A 42 -16.61 -5.72 17.15
CA HIS A 42 -15.76 -4.60 17.56
C HIS A 42 -14.47 -5.04 18.29
N ASP A 43 -14.59 -5.99 19.22
CA ASP A 43 -13.43 -6.49 19.98
C ASP A 43 -12.42 -7.25 19.09
N ALA A 44 -12.94 -8.04 18.14
CA ALA A 44 -12.10 -8.75 17.18
C ALA A 44 -11.41 -7.78 16.19
N GLN A 45 -12.12 -6.72 15.80
CA GLN A 45 -11.57 -5.65 14.98
C GLN A 45 -10.44 -4.92 15.70
N LEU A 46 -10.63 -4.55 16.97
CA LEU A 46 -9.60 -3.88 17.77
C LEU A 46 -8.37 -4.77 17.99
N ALA A 47 -8.57 -6.05 18.29
CA ALA A 47 -7.47 -7.01 18.43
C ALA A 47 -6.65 -7.12 17.13
N LEU A 48 -7.34 -7.28 15.99
CA LEU A 48 -6.68 -7.35 14.68
C LEU A 48 -5.89 -6.06 14.37
N ILE A 49 -6.46 -4.89 14.66
CA ILE A 49 -5.79 -3.60 14.45
C ILE A 49 -4.50 -3.53 15.29
N GLN A 50 -4.56 -3.93 16.57
CA GLN A 50 -3.40 -3.94 17.46
C GLN A 50 -2.33 -4.92 17.00
N ASP A 51 -2.72 -6.13 16.61
CA ASP A 51 -1.80 -7.16 16.11
C ASP A 51 -1.07 -6.67 14.85
N ILE A 52 -1.79 -6.02 13.93
CA ILE A 52 -1.20 -5.47 12.71
C ILE A 52 -0.28 -4.28 13.04
N GLU A 53 -0.70 -3.35 13.91
CA GLU A 53 0.17 -2.24 14.34
C GLU A 53 1.45 -2.74 14.99
N GLN A 54 1.37 -3.77 15.83
CA GLN A 54 2.51 -4.38 16.49
C GLN A 54 3.41 -5.11 15.49
N ALA A 55 2.84 -5.80 14.51
CA ALA A 55 3.61 -6.44 13.44
C ALA A 55 4.35 -5.40 12.58
N ILE A 56 3.70 -4.29 12.26
CA ILE A 56 4.30 -3.17 11.51
C ILE A 56 5.48 -2.56 12.28
N ASP A 57 5.31 -2.31 13.57
CA ASP A 57 6.36 -1.72 14.40
C ASP A 57 7.53 -2.70 14.64
N GLN A 58 7.31 -4.02 14.50
CA GLN A 58 8.36 -5.06 14.57
C GLN A 58 9.12 -5.24 13.26
N VAL A 59 8.56 -4.83 12.12
CA VAL A 59 9.27 -4.85 10.84
C VAL A 59 10.30 -3.72 10.85
N THR A 60 11.53 -4.08 11.22
CA THR A 60 12.71 -3.23 10.96
C THR A 60 12.77 -3.02 9.44
N PRO A 61 13.03 -1.78 8.95
CA PRO A 61 13.15 -1.55 7.52
C PRO A 61 14.22 -2.48 6.96
N CYS A 62 13.77 -3.49 6.21
CA CYS A 62 14.66 -4.44 5.57
C CYS A 62 15.31 -3.70 4.40
N PRO A 63 16.66 -3.65 4.30
CA PRO A 63 17.29 -3.09 3.12
C PRO A 63 16.78 -3.87 1.89
N PRO A 64 16.27 -3.20 0.82
CA PRO A 64 16.62 -1.86 0.35
C PRO A 64 15.44 -0.87 0.32
N VAL A 65 14.43 -1.03 1.20
CA VAL A 65 13.32 -0.07 1.25
C VAL A 65 13.85 1.24 1.81
N ASN A 66 13.75 2.33 1.05
CA ASN A 66 14.09 3.66 1.51
C ASN A 66 13.28 3.96 2.78
N ASP A 67 13.92 4.44 3.85
CA ASP A 67 13.28 4.70 5.14
C ASP A 67 12.01 5.56 4.98
N HIS A 68 12.00 6.45 3.99
CA HIS A 68 10.84 7.25 3.62
C HIS A 68 9.64 6.41 3.14
N ASP A 69 9.86 5.45 2.25
CA ASP A 69 8.79 4.62 1.66
C ASP A 69 8.23 3.67 2.72
N ALA A 70 9.10 3.16 3.61
CA ALA A 70 8.68 2.37 4.77
C ALA A 70 7.78 3.21 5.69
N MET A 71 8.20 4.43 6.05
CA MET A 71 7.38 5.33 6.88
C MET A 71 6.03 5.67 6.23
N LEU A 72 6.02 5.93 4.93
CA LEU A 72 4.81 6.23 4.18
C LEU A 72 3.83 5.05 4.21
N LEU A 73 4.32 3.83 3.96
CA LEU A 73 3.53 2.60 4.05
C LEU A 73 2.94 2.42 5.46
N GLN A 74 3.75 2.60 6.51
CA GLN A 74 3.28 2.50 7.90
C GLN A 74 2.16 3.51 8.19
N GLN A 75 2.30 4.75 7.72
CA GLN A 75 1.29 5.78 7.91
C GLN A 75 -0.02 5.44 7.18
N TYR A 76 0.05 4.92 5.96
CA TYR A 76 -1.13 4.51 5.21
C TYR A 76 -1.85 3.33 5.86
N LEU A 77 -1.12 2.31 6.34
CA LEU A 77 -1.71 1.18 7.04
C LEU A 77 -2.42 1.62 8.33
N LYS A 78 -1.80 2.48 9.14
CA LYS A 78 -2.43 3.05 10.36
C LYS A 78 -3.72 3.83 10.03
N LYS A 79 -3.74 4.58 8.93
CA LYS A 79 -4.95 5.29 8.46
C LYS A 79 -6.05 4.34 8.03
N LEU A 80 -5.72 3.32 7.22
CA LEU A 80 -6.69 2.34 6.72
C LEU A 80 -7.37 1.57 7.86
N LEU A 81 -6.59 1.15 8.85
CA LEU A 81 -7.09 0.35 9.97
C LEU A 81 -7.99 1.14 10.92
N ARG A 82 -7.65 2.42 11.19
CA ARG A 82 -8.39 3.26 12.13
C ARG A 82 -9.55 4.02 11.48
N HIS A 83 -9.45 4.29 10.19
CA HIS A 83 -10.43 5.05 9.42
C HIS A 83 -10.69 4.37 8.07
N PRO A 84 -11.26 3.14 8.07
CA PRO A 84 -11.65 2.48 6.84
C PRO A 84 -12.64 3.36 6.07
N ARG A 85 -12.43 3.55 4.76
CA ARG A 85 -13.25 4.45 3.92
C ARG A 85 -14.73 4.11 4.04
N SER A 86 -15.60 5.13 4.11
CA SER A 86 -17.07 5.06 4.19
C SER A 86 -17.72 4.40 2.98
#